data_AF-A0A097KM82-F1
#
_entry.id   AF-A0A097KM82-F1
#
_cell.length_a   1.000
_cell.length_b   1.000
_cell.length_c   1.000
_cell.angle_alpha   90.00
_cell.angle_beta   90.00
_cell.angle_gamma   90.00
#
_symmetry.space_group_name_H-M   'P 1'
#
loop_
_entity.id
_entity.type
_entity.pdbx_description
1 polymer ?
#
loop_
_entity_poly.entity_id
_entity_poly.type
_entity_poly.pdbx_seq_one_letter_code
_entity_poly.pdbx_strand_id
1 'polypeptide(L)'
;MSFLTFWKTLSLGEGFGFNGNILETNILNLAVVLAVVVSLGGDALKSLLENRKQEIIKNLEEVEKRAKEAEASLNDAVAQLELAQKKAVEIKEQGLKTAEQEKKQSIRQTEEDAQQLQLMQEEALRLQQQKAISQISKQVVNLALKRVYTKFTSRLDDRFHRSINNFQIALFADYNKK
;
A
#
# COMPACT_ATOMS: atom_id res chain seq x y z
N MET A 1 -28.89 -101.36 27.27
CA MET A 1 -28.49 -102.53 26.45
C MET A 1 -26.99 -102.42 26.20
N SER A 2 -26.21 -103.35 26.78
CA SER A 2 -24.77 -103.63 26.59
C SER A 2 -23.80 -102.44 26.64
N PHE A 3 -22.97 -102.22 27.66
CA PHE A 3 -22.11 -103.11 28.47
C PHE A 3 -21.19 -104.01 27.63
N LEU A 4 -19.90 -103.67 27.70
CA LEU A 4 -18.70 -104.49 27.54
C LEU A 4 -18.51 -105.26 26.23
N THR A 5 -17.52 -104.85 25.44
CA THR A 5 -16.47 -105.71 24.84
C THR A 5 -15.63 -104.87 23.86
N PHE A 6 -14.56 -104.24 24.33
CA PHE A 6 -13.53 -103.76 23.38
C PHE A 6 -12.10 -103.72 23.96
N TRP A 7 -11.81 -104.54 24.98
CA TRP A 7 -10.42 -104.75 25.39
C TRP A 7 -10.05 -106.22 25.22
N LYS A 8 -9.53 -106.58 24.05
CA LYS A 8 -8.71 -107.77 23.89
C LYS A 8 -7.67 -107.57 22.78
N THR A 9 -6.44 -107.90 23.16
CA THR A 9 -5.23 -108.04 22.34
C THR A 9 -4.41 -106.77 22.17
N LEU A 10 -3.59 -106.54 23.19
CA LEU A 10 -2.23 -106.00 23.03
C LEU A 10 -1.42 -107.07 22.29
N SER A 11 -1.04 -106.82 21.03
CA SER A 11 0.03 -107.57 20.37
C SER A 11 1.31 -106.73 20.52
N LEU A 12 2.21 -107.25 21.35
CA LEU A 12 3.57 -106.74 21.52
C LEU A 12 4.43 -107.26 20.36
N GLY A 13 4.88 -106.31 19.54
CA GLY A 13 6.18 -106.32 18.85
C GLY A 13 6.33 -107.25 17.67
N GLU A 14 6.23 -106.69 16.45
CA GLU A 14 7.06 -107.08 15.31
C GLU A 14 7.32 -105.85 14.41
N GLY A 15 8.59 -105.60 14.09
CA GLY A 15 9.00 -104.91 12.87
C GLY A 15 9.13 -103.39 12.92
N PHE A 16 10.38 -102.90 12.87
CA PHE A 16 10.68 -101.62 12.23
C PHE A 16 10.45 -101.80 10.71
N GLY A 17 9.18 -101.73 10.30
CA GLY A 17 8.76 -101.65 8.91
C GLY A 17 8.18 -100.25 8.68
N PHE A 18 8.75 -99.49 7.76
CA PHE A 18 8.15 -98.24 7.32
C PHE A 18 6.80 -98.56 6.66
N ASN A 19 5.72 -98.40 7.42
CA ASN A 19 4.37 -98.50 6.91
C ASN A 19 4.15 -97.30 5.98
N GLY A 20 4.26 -97.53 4.67
CA GLY A 20 4.04 -96.50 3.64
C GLY A 20 2.73 -95.73 3.84
N ASN A 21 1.71 -96.36 4.43
CA ASN A 21 0.44 -95.70 4.77
C ASN A 21 0.54 -94.52 5.75
N ILE A 22 1.51 -94.52 6.68
CA ILE A 22 1.64 -93.44 7.68
C ILE A 22 2.32 -92.21 7.08
N LEU A 23 3.32 -92.42 6.21
CA LEU A 23 3.98 -91.34 5.50
C LEU A 23 3.13 -90.87 4.33
N GLU A 24 2.65 -91.77 3.48
CA GLU A 24 1.93 -91.44 2.25
C GLU A 24 0.57 -90.78 2.54
N THR A 25 -0.25 -91.31 3.47
CA THR A 25 -1.58 -90.74 3.76
C THR A 25 -1.51 -89.41 4.53
N ASN A 26 -0.59 -89.26 5.49
CA ASN A 26 -0.44 -88.00 6.23
C ASN A 26 0.27 -86.92 5.40
N ILE A 27 1.29 -87.28 4.60
CA ILE A 27 1.94 -86.34 3.68
C ILE A 27 0.96 -85.90 2.60
N LEU A 28 0.13 -86.80 2.06
CA LEU A 28 -0.92 -86.45 1.10
C LEU A 28 -1.94 -85.48 1.72
N ASN A 29 -2.44 -85.76 2.94
CA ASN A 29 -3.38 -84.86 3.62
C ASN A 29 -2.75 -83.49 3.94
N LEU A 30 -1.51 -83.47 4.43
CA LEU A 30 -0.77 -82.24 4.69
C LEU A 30 -0.52 -81.44 3.39
N ALA A 31 -0.17 -82.11 2.29
CA ALA A 31 0.06 -81.48 1.00
C ALA A 31 -1.23 -80.82 0.46
N VAL A 32 -2.38 -81.47 0.62
CA VAL A 32 -3.69 -80.90 0.25
C VAL A 32 -4.02 -79.69 1.13
N VAL A 33 -3.84 -79.78 2.44
CA VAL A 33 -4.06 -78.64 3.35
C VAL A 33 -3.11 -77.48 3.05
N LEU A 34 -1.82 -77.76 2.82
CA LEU A 34 -0.84 -76.74 2.41
C LEU A 34 -1.22 -76.09 1.08
N ALA A 35 -1.67 -76.86 0.09
CA ALA A 35 -2.11 -76.30 -1.19
C ALA A 35 -3.32 -75.36 -1.02
N VAL A 36 -4.28 -75.71 -0.16
CA VAL A 36 -5.44 -74.85 0.15
C VAL A 36 -5.00 -73.59 0.92
N VAL A 37 -4.09 -73.71 1.90
CA VAL A 37 -3.59 -72.56 2.68
C VAL A 37 -2.74 -71.62 1.83
N VAL A 38 -1.89 -72.15 0.96
CA VAL A 38 -1.04 -71.35 0.07
C VAL A 38 -1.88 -70.66 -1.01
N SER A 39 -2.88 -71.34 -1.58
CA SER A 39 -3.77 -70.71 -2.57
C SER A 39 -4.65 -69.62 -1.97
N LEU A 40 -5.33 -69.88 -0.84
CA LEU A 40 -6.24 -68.90 -0.24
C LEU A 40 -5.50 -67.79 0.55
N GLY A 41 -4.48 -68.17 1.32
CA GLY A 41 -3.71 -67.24 2.15
C GLY A 41 -2.61 -66.51 1.38
N GLY A 42 -1.99 -67.17 0.40
CA GLY A 42 -0.93 -66.57 -0.42
C GLY A 42 -1.43 -65.41 -1.26
N ASP A 43 -2.62 -65.51 -1.86
CA ASP A 43 -3.22 -64.43 -2.64
C ASP A 43 -3.56 -63.21 -1.76
N ALA A 44 -4.13 -63.44 -0.56
CA ALA A 44 -4.41 -62.38 0.39
C ALA A 44 -3.13 -61.66 0.86
N LEU A 45 -2.08 -62.41 1.23
CA LEU A 45 -0.79 -61.86 1.64
C LEU A 45 -0.08 -61.11 0.51
N LYS A 46 -0.10 -61.67 -0.70
CA LYS A 46 0.50 -61.05 -1.88
C LYS A 46 -0.20 -59.74 -2.24
N SER A 47 -1.53 -59.70 -2.17
CA SER A 47 -2.30 -58.47 -2.42
C SER A 47 -1.99 -57.37 -1.39
N LEU A 48 -1.87 -57.72 -0.10
CA LEU A 48 -1.48 -56.78 0.95
C LEU A 48 -0.07 -56.23 0.73
N LEU A 49 0.89 -57.09 0.35
CA LEU A 49 2.27 -56.66 0.09
C LEU A 49 2.36 -55.75 -1.14
N GLU A 50 1.65 -56.07 -2.22
CA GLU A 50 1.64 -55.22 -3.42
C GLU A 50 0.96 -53.87 -3.14
N ASN A 51 -0.14 -53.85 -2.39
CA ASN A 51 -0.79 -52.61 -1.95
C ASN A 51 0.16 -51.75 -1.10
N ARG A 52 0.87 -52.36 -0.13
CA ARG A 52 1.87 -51.64 0.69
C ARG A 52 3.01 -51.09 -0.15
N LYS A 53 3.52 -51.86 -1.09
CA LYS A 53 4.57 -51.42 -2.02
C LYS A 53 4.09 -50.24 -2.88
N GLN A 54 2.88 -50.31 -3.43
CA GLN A 54 2.29 -49.21 -4.20
C GLN A 54 2.08 -47.95 -3.36
N GLU A 55 1.60 -48.11 -2.12
CA GLU A 55 1.44 -47.00 -1.16
C GLU A 55 2.78 -46.31 -0.86
N ILE A 56 3.83 -47.08 -0.62
CA ILE A 56 5.18 -46.55 -0.37
C ILE A 56 5.71 -45.80 -1.59
N ILE A 57 5.61 -46.39 -2.80
CA ILE A 57 6.07 -45.75 -4.03
C ILE A 57 5.32 -44.43 -4.25
N LYS A 58 3.99 -44.45 -4.13
CA LYS A 58 3.16 -43.25 -4.27
C LYS A 58 3.53 -42.17 -3.26
N ASN A 59 3.74 -42.54 -2.00
CA ASN A 59 4.15 -41.59 -0.97
C ASN A 59 5.53 -40.99 -1.25
N LEU A 60 6.49 -41.79 -1.74
CA LEU A 60 7.81 -41.30 -2.12
C LEU A 60 7.73 -40.34 -3.30
N GLU A 61 6.98 -40.67 -4.35
CA GLU A 61 6.74 -39.79 -5.50
C GLU A 61 6.07 -38.46 -5.08
N GLU A 62 5.09 -38.53 -4.19
CA GLU A 62 4.40 -37.34 -3.67
C GLU A 62 5.34 -36.46 -2.83
N VAL A 63 6.16 -37.05 -1.96
CA VAL A 63 7.16 -36.31 -1.18
C VAL A 63 8.22 -35.68 -2.09
N GLU A 64 8.71 -36.40 -3.09
CA GLU A 64 9.68 -35.85 -4.06
C GLU A 64 9.07 -34.69 -4.86
N LYS A 65 7.82 -34.83 -5.31
CA LYS A 65 7.10 -33.75 -5.99
C LYS A 65 6.95 -32.52 -5.09
N ARG A 66 6.49 -32.70 -3.85
CA ARG A 66 6.34 -31.60 -2.88
C ARG A 66 7.69 -30.93 -2.57
N ALA A 67 8.77 -31.71 -2.47
CA ALA A 67 10.11 -31.18 -2.26
C ALA A 67 10.56 -30.30 -3.44
N LYS A 68 10.37 -30.76 -4.68
CA LYS A 68 10.68 -29.98 -5.89
C LYS A 68 9.83 -28.71 -6.00
N GLU A 69 8.55 -28.79 -5.67
CA GLU A 69 7.66 -27.62 -5.66
C GLU A 69 8.09 -26.60 -4.60
N ALA A 70 8.48 -27.05 -3.40
CA ALA A 70 8.99 -26.17 -2.34
C ALA A 70 10.32 -25.52 -2.73
N GLU A 71 11.24 -26.26 -3.36
CA GLU A 71 12.51 -25.73 -3.87
C GLU A 71 12.29 -24.68 -4.98
N ALA A 72 11.39 -24.96 -5.92
CA ALA A 72 11.02 -24.00 -6.96
C ALA A 72 10.41 -22.72 -6.35
N SER A 73 9.47 -22.87 -5.41
CA SER A 73 8.86 -21.74 -4.72
C SER A 73 9.88 -20.93 -3.91
N LEU A 74 10.88 -21.58 -3.32
CA LEU A 74 11.97 -20.90 -2.61
C LEU A 74 12.83 -20.08 -3.58
N ASN A 75 13.21 -20.67 -4.71
CA ASN A 75 14.02 -19.98 -5.73
C ASN A 75 13.28 -18.77 -6.29
N ASP A 76 11.98 -18.89 -6.57
CA ASP A 76 11.15 -17.77 -7.01
C ASP A 76 11.06 -16.67 -5.95
N ALA A 77 10.88 -17.04 -4.67
CA ALA A 77 10.84 -16.08 -3.58
C ALA A 77 12.18 -15.35 -3.39
N VAL A 78 13.31 -16.03 -3.54
CA VAL A 78 14.65 -15.42 -3.49
C VAL A 78 14.85 -14.45 -4.65
N ALA A 79 14.46 -14.83 -5.87
CA ALA A 79 14.54 -13.95 -7.04
C ALA A 79 13.67 -12.70 -6.85
N GLN A 80 12.44 -12.85 -6.35
CA GLN A 80 11.56 -11.73 -6.03
C GLN A 80 12.13 -10.83 -4.94
N LEU A 81 12.78 -11.41 -3.92
CA LEU A 81 13.43 -10.65 -2.86
C LEU A 81 14.58 -9.81 -3.41
N GLU A 82 15.42 -10.37 -4.29
CA GLU A 82 16.53 -9.64 -4.91
C GLU A 82 16.02 -8.46 -5.76
N LEU A 83 14.97 -8.69 -6.55
CA LEU A 83 14.31 -7.64 -7.34
C LEU A 83 13.72 -6.55 -6.43
N ALA A 84 13.05 -6.93 -5.34
CA ALA A 84 12.48 -6.00 -4.38
C ALA A 84 13.57 -5.17 -3.69
N GLN A 85 14.71 -5.77 -3.34
CA GLN A 85 15.85 -5.07 -2.76
C GLN A 85 16.44 -4.04 -3.74
N LYS A 86 16.67 -4.43 -5.00
CA LYS A 86 17.13 -3.51 -6.06
C LYS A 86 16.18 -2.33 -6.23
N LYS A 87 14.87 -2.61 -6.33
CA LYS A 87 13.84 -1.58 -6.46
C LYS A 87 13.77 -0.67 -5.22
N ALA A 88 13.97 -1.21 -4.02
CA ALA A 88 14.00 -0.41 -2.80
C ALA A 88 15.19 0.57 -2.78
N VAL A 89 16.36 0.15 -3.26
CA VAL A 89 17.53 1.03 -3.41
C VAL A 89 17.25 2.13 -4.45
N GLU A 90 16.70 1.77 -5.61
CA GLU A 90 16.31 2.74 -6.65
C GLU A 90 15.30 3.77 -6.13
N ILE A 91 14.26 3.33 -5.41
CA ILE A 91 13.26 4.21 -4.79
C ILE A 91 13.93 5.16 -3.80
N LYS A 92 14.86 4.66 -2.99
CA LYS A 92 15.58 5.49 -2.02
C LYS A 92 16.42 6.56 -2.71
N GLU A 93 17.18 6.19 -3.75
CA GLU A 93 17.99 7.14 -4.52
C GLU A 93 17.14 8.18 -5.25
N GLN A 94 16.05 7.74 -5.89
CA GLN A 94 15.12 8.65 -6.57
C GLN A 94 14.41 9.57 -5.56
N GLY A 95 14.05 9.05 -4.39
CA GLY A 95 13.45 9.83 -3.30
C GLY A 95 14.40 10.93 -2.81
N LEU A 96 15.68 10.63 -2.63
CA LEU A 96 16.68 11.63 -2.25
C LEU A 96 16.84 12.73 -3.32
N LYS A 97 16.92 12.34 -4.60
CA LYS A 97 17.01 13.31 -5.71
C LYS A 97 15.77 14.21 -5.78
N THR A 98 14.59 13.61 -5.65
CA THR A 98 13.31 14.35 -5.70
C THR A 98 13.21 15.32 -4.52
N ALA A 99 13.52 14.87 -3.31
CA ALA A 99 13.51 15.73 -2.12
C ALA A 99 14.50 16.89 -2.24
N GLU A 100 15.68 16.68 -2.81
CA GLU A 100 16.64 17.76 -3.06
C GLU A 100 16.12 18.77 -4.10
N GLN A 101 15.49 18.29 -5.16
CA GLN A 101 14.87 19.14 -6.19
C GLN A 101 13.71 19.95 -5.61
N GLU A 102 12.80 19.33 -4.87
CA GLU A 102 11.68 20.00 -4.21
C GLU A 102 12.16 21.06 -3.22
N LYS A 103 13.21 20.75 -2.43
CA LYS A 103 13.83 21.73 -1.53
C LYS A 103 14.34 22.94 -2.29
N LYS A 104 15.09 22.73 -3.39
CA LYS A 104 15.62 23.82 -4.22
C LYS A 104 14.49 24.64 -4.84
N GLN A 105 13.44 23.98 -5.32
CA GLN A 105 12.28 24.64 -5.90
C GLN A 105 11.51 25.47 -4.85
N SER A 106 11.29 24.93 -3.66
CA SER A 106 10.61 25.62 -2.56
C SER A 106 11.38 26.86 -2.10
N ILE A 107 12.71 26.76 -1.97
CA ILE A 107 13.55 27.92 -1.65
C ILE A 107 13.42 28.99 -2.74
N ARG A 108 13.56 28.60 -4.00
CA ARG A 108 13.44 29.52 -5.14
C ARG A 108 12.08 30.21 -5.19
N GLN A 109 10.99 29.46 -5.02
CA GLN A 109 9.63 30.02 -4.97
C GLN A 109 9.48 31.01 -3.81
N THR A 110 9.99 30.65 -2.63
CA THR A 110 9.96 31.53 -1.45
C THR A 110 10.74 32.82 -1.68
N GLU A 111 11.89 32.74 -2.36
CA GLU A 111 12.68 33.93 -2.73
C GLU A 111 11.95 34.81 -3.76
N GLU A 112 11.34 34.21 -4.79
CA GLU A 112 10.53 34.91 -5.80
C GLU A 112 9.32 35.61 -5.14
N ASP A 113 8.61 34.91 -4.25
CA ASP A 113 7.48 35.46 -3.49
C ASP A 113 7.91 36.60 -2.56
N ALA A 114 9.06 36.46 -1.89
CA ALA A 114 9.61 37.50 -1.02
C ALA A 114 9.97 38.77 -1.82
N GLN A 115 10.55 38.62 -3.02
CA GLN A 115 10.84 39.76 -3.90
C GLN A 115 9.56 40.43 -4.38
N GLN A 116 8.54 39.66 -4.79
CA GLN A 116 7.25 40.22 -5.17
C GLN A 116 6.59 40.97 -4.02
N LEU A 117 6.65 40.41 -2.80
CA LEU A 117 6.10 41.05 -1.61
C LEU A 117 6.79 42.39 -1.31
N GLN A 118 8.12 42.47 -1.47
CA GLN A 118 8.87 43.72 -1.33
C GLN A 118 8.41 44.77 -2.33
N LEU A 119 8.27 44.40 -3.62
CA LEU A 119 7.77 45.32 -4.65
C LEU A 119 6.36 45.81 -4.35
N MET A 120 5.46 44.91 -3.94
CA MET A 120 4.10 45.27 -3.54
C MET A 120 4.08 46.18 -2.32
N GLN A 121 4.99 45.97 -1.35
CA GLN A 121 5.11 46.82 -0.17
C GLN A 121 5.55 48.24 -0.54
N GLU A 122 6.54 48.39 -1.42
CA GLU A 122 7.01 49.68 -1.90
C GLU A 122 5.91 50.45 -2.65
N GLU A 123 5.19 49.77 -3.54
CA GLU A 123 4.07 50.35 -4.27
C GLU A 123 2.93 50.77 -3.33
N ALA A 124 2.57 49.90 -2.38
CA ALA A 124 1.56 50.19 -1.38
C ALA A 124 1.95 51.40 -0.51
N LEU A 125 3.22 51.49 -0.09
CA LEU A 125 3.72 52.61 0.71
C LEU A 125 3.66 53.92 -0.08
N ARG A 126 4.06 53.91 -1.35
CA ARG A 126 3.94 55.09 -2.23
C ARG A 126 2.49 55.54 -2.39
N LEU A 127 1.57 54.60 -2.60
CA LEU A 127 0.14 54.91 -2.71
C LEU A 127 -0.43 55.48 -1.41
N GLN A 128 -0.05 54.93 -0.26
CA GLN A 128 -0.44 55.47 1.04
C GLN A 128 0.11 56.87 1.29
N GLN A 129 1.38 57.14 0.92
CA GLN A 129 1.96 58.48 1.00
C GLN A 129 1.19 59.49 0.15
N GLN A 130 0.90 59.16 -1.11
CA GLN A 130 0.11 60.03 -1.99
C GLN A 130 -1.28 60.30 -1.42
N LYS A 131 -1.93 59.26 -0.87
CA LYS A 131 -3.24 59.39 -0.22
C LYS A 131 -3.17 60.32 1.00
N ALA A 132 -2.15 60.15 1.84
CA ALA A 132 -1.93 60.99 3.03
C ALA A 132 -1.70 62.45 2.64
N ILE A 133 -0.85 62.72 1.64
CA ILE A 133 -0.61 64.06 1.11
C ILE A 133 -1.91 64.66 0.59
N SER A 134 -2.67 63.93 -0.24
CA SER A 134 -3.96 64.38 -0.77
C SER A 134 -4.95 64.75 0.33
N GLN A 135 -5.02 63.93 1.40
CA GLN A 135 -5.88 64.19 2.55
C GLN A 135 -5.46 65.45 3.31
N ILE A 136 -4.17 65.61 3.59
CA ILE A 136 -3.63 66.79 4.27
C ILE A 136 -3.87 68.05 3.42
N SER A 137 -3.57 68.01 2.12
CA SER A 137 -3.82 69.14 1.21
C SER A 137 -5.29 69.55 1.21
N LYS A 138 -6.23 68.58 1.15
CA LYS A 138 -7.67 68.88 1.25
C LYS A 138 -8.05 69.53 2.58
N GLN A 139 -7.50 69.06 3.70
CA GLN A 139 -7.75 69.67 5.01
C GLN A 139 -7.20 71.09 5.09
N VAL A 140 -5.97 71.33 4.62
CA VAL A 140 -5.36 72.66 4.59
C VAL A 140 -6.16 73.62 3.72
N VAL A 141 -6.56 73.19 2.51
CA VAL A 141 -7.42 73.99 1.62
C VAL A 141 -8.75 74.33 2.30
N ASN A 142 -9.40 73.36 2.93
CA ASN A 142 -10.66 73.60 3.65
C ASN A 142 -10.48 74.59 4.82
N LEU A 143 -9.40 74.48 5.59
CA LEU A 143 -9.10 75.41 6.68
C LEU A 143 -8.80 76.83 6.17
N ALA A 144 -8.04 76.94 5.08
CA ALA A 144 -7.74 78.21 4.43
C ALA A 144 -9.02 78.86 3.90
N LEU A 145 -9.86 78.11 3.18
CA LEU A 145 -11.16 78.57 2.70
C LEU A 145 -12.08 79.00 3.84
N LYS A 146 -12.16 78.23 4.93
CA LYS A 146 -12.94 78.59 6.12
C LYS A 146 -12.45 79.90 6.73
N ARG A 147 -11.13 80.10 6.85
CA ARG A 147 -10.54 81.33 7.39
C ARG A 147 -10.76 82.54 6.48
N VAL A 148 -10.65 82.34 5.16
CA VAL A 148 -10.99 83.37 4.16
C VAL A 148 -12.47 83.73 4.29
N TYR A 149 -13.37 82.74 4.36
CA TYR A 149 -14.80 82.97 4.53
C TYR A 149 -15.11 83.77 5.80
N THR A 150 -14.54 83.40 6.96
CA THR A 150 -14.72 84.14 8.22
C THR A 150 -14.18 85.58 8.14
N LYS A 151 -13.01 85.80 7.51
CA LYS A 151 -12.50 87.16 7.31
C LYS A 151 -13.39 87.96 6.37
N PHE A 152 -13.85 87.34 5.28
CA PHE A 152 -14.73 87.97 4.30
C PHE A 152 -16.04 88.39 4.95
N THR A 153 -16.70 87.52 5.71
CA THR A 153 -17.95 87.86 6.42
C THR A 153 -17.76 88.96 7.46
N SER A 154 -16.61 89.02 8.14
CA SER A 154 -16.31 90.11 9.09
C SER A 154 -16.01 91.47 8.43
N ARG A 155 -15.66 91.49 7.13
CA ARG A 155 -15.28 92.70 6.37
C ARG A 155 -16.31 93.13 5.32
N LEU A 156 -17.45 92.45 5.23
CA LEU A 156 -18.54 92.84 4.33
C LEU A 156 -19.19 94.13 4.84
N ASP A 157 -18.67 95.27 4.38
CA ASP A 157 -19.28 96.58 4.53
C ASP A 157 -19.87 97.07 3.20
N ASP A 158 -20.77 98.07 3.26
CA ASP A 158 -21.47 98.60 2.08
C ASP A 158 -20.51 99.12 0.99
N ARG A 159 -19.31 99.59 1.38
CA ARG A 159 -18.29 100.05 0.43
C ARG A 159 -17.66 98.89 -0.32
N PHE A 160 -17.31 97.82 0.39
CA PHE A 160 -16.74 96.62 -0.20
C PHE A 160 -17.75 95.92 -1.10
N HIS A 161 -19.02 95.83 -0.71
CA HIS A 161 -20.11 95.32 -1.55
C HIS A 161 -20.25 96.08 -2.88
N ARG A 162 -20.28 97.41 -2.84
CA ARG A 162 -20.35 98.23 -4.06
C ARG A 162 -19.11 98.06 -4.94
N SER A 163 -17.92 98.00 -4.34
CA SER A 163 -16.66 97.77 -5.08
C SER A 163 -16.66 96.44 -5.82
N ILE A 164 -17.06 95.35 -5.16
CA ILE A 164 -17.14 94.03 -5.78
C ILE A 164 -18.19 93.99 -6.89
N ASN A 165 -19.39 94.54 -6.67
CA ASN A 165 -20.42 94.58 -7.71
C ASN A 165 -19.95 95.36 -8.95
N ASN A 166 -19.32 96.52 -8.76
CA ASN A 166 -18.78 97.29 -9.87
C ASN A 166 -17.67 96.52 -10.63
N PHE A 167 -16.79 95.80 -9.90
CA PHE A 167 -15.78 94.94 -10.52
C PHE A 167 -16.40 93.80 -11.34
N GLN A 168 -17.45 93.15 -10.82
CA GLN A 168 -18.17 92.10 -11.54
C GLN A 168 -18.90 92.64 -12.78
N ILE A 169 -19.53 93.80 -12.68
CA ILE A 169 -20.15 94.49 -13.82
C ILE A 169 -19.10 94.79 -14.90
N ALA A 170 -17.92 95.25 -14.51
CA ALA A 170 -16.81 95.50 -15.46
C ALA A 170 -16.32 94.20 -16.13
N LEU A 171 -16.11 93.13 -15.37
CA LEU A 171 -15.76 91.81 -15.91
C LEU A 171 -16.80 91.29 -16.91
N PHE A 172 -18.08 91.41 -16.57
CA PHE A 172 -19.17 90.96 -17.44
C PHE A 172 -19.29 91.83 -18.70
N ALA A 173 -19.10 93.15 -18.57
CA ALA A 173 -19.09 94.07 -19.70
C ALA A 173 -17.93 93.79 -20.68
N ASP A 174 -16.75 93.44 -20.18
CA ASP A 174 -15.61 93.06 -21.03
C ASP A 174 -15.77 91.67 -21.65
N TYR A 175 -16.44 90.73 -20.98
CA TYR A 175 -16.77 89.42 -21.56
C TYR A 175 -17.73 89.55 -22.76
N ASN A 176 -18.72 90.44 -22.68
CA ASN A 176 -19.68 90.69 -23.78
C ASN A 176 -19.15 91.59 -24.91
N LYS A 177 -17.92 92.11 -24.81
CA LYS A 177 -17.25 92.88 -25.86
C LYS A 177 -16.40 92.03 -26.80
N LYS A 178 -16.26 90.73 -26.54
CA LYS A 178 -15.72 89.73 -27.48
C LYS A 178 -16.84 89.04 -28.22
#